data_AF-A0A0N4T487-F1
#
_entry.id   AF-A0A0N4T487-F1
#
_cell.length_a   1.000
_cell.length_b   1.000
_cell.length_c   1.000
_cell.angle_alpha   90.00
_cell.angle_beta   90.00
_cell.angle_gamma   90.00
#
_symmetry.space_group_name_H-M   'P 1'
#
loop_
_entity.id
_entity.type
_entity.pdbx_description
1 polymer ?
#
loop_
_entity_poly.entity_id
_entity_poly.type
_entity_poly.pdbx_seq_one_letter_code
_entity_poly.pdbx_strand_id
1 'polypeptide(L)'
;MSKSMSTKKHLSDCNGSGEACAFAIPELPRGELFRFILCSSWDDAHFIGLNAIELFNTAGERPQIDEMKTNATITRGSLDNVFKNGEVNLSTNDPCKMWSARYDNLAELLHIEIRLKKQESIAMIRIWNYNESRVHALCGVHDLRIELDGVTIFQGEISCAFTFENEEESMGDTILFTTNDAILELIAENDKCLRRDEIMRSALDLQELGNDLEAPSRTETINAPNALRPSTGDRRPRVRSTIRSTDQKSTNIDVAEENIPKLSVHSCITEKDDEIEIDEMKAEQEDIGLFLLKVFHIELLENWGAPDCIGLTGLQFLGPHGIVLDPSDCSITTSTATQTSHRLLNGRNLTRNREDMWLSSYSRNSPPVRVTVTFAEPIIASGVLISISIAWSLELL
;
A
#
# COMPACT_ATOMS: atom_id res chain seq x y z
N MET A 1 -58.34 -18.13 15.25
CA MET A 1 -58.31 -17.10 14.19
C MET A 1 -58.43 -15.74 14.85
N SER A 2 -57.32 -15.02 14.96
CA SER A 2 -57.31 -13.60 15.36
C SER A 2 -55.96 -13.03 14.94
N LYS A 3 -55.96 -12.29 13.83
CA LYS A 3 -54.80 -11.55 13.30
C LYS A 3 -54.70 -10.23 14.08
N SER A 4 -53.52 -9.91 14.60
CA SER A 4 -53.17 -8.56 15.06
C SER A 4 -52.14 -7.98 14.10
N MET A 5 -52.46 -6.84 13.51
CA MET A 5 -51.68 -6.14 12.50
C MET A 5 -50.53 -5.36 13.14
N SER A 6 -49.31 -5.57 12.62
CA SER A 6 -48.14 -4.75 12.91
C SER A 6 -48.09 -3.55 11.97
N THR A 7 -48.18 -2.34 12.50
CA THR A 7 -47.97 -1.08 11.79
C THR A 7 -46.49 -0.84 11.56
N LYS A 8 -46.01 -1.10 10.33
CA LYS A 8 -44.75 -0.57 9.81
C LYS A 8 -44.88 0.94 9.63
N LYS A 9 -44.09 1.74 10.36
CA LYS A 9 -43.83 3.14 9.99
C LYS A 9 -42.87 3.13 8.80
N HIS A 10 -43.35 3.70 7.71
CA HIS A 10 -42.62 3.92 6.46
C HIS A 10 -41.42 4.84 6.75
N LEU A 11 -40.21 4.33 6.51
CA LEU A 11 -39.01 5.15 6.42
C LEU A 11 -39.17 6.03 5.18
N SER A 12 -39.02 7.34 5.33
CA SER A 12 -39.08 8.27 4.21
C SER A 12 -37.87 8.03 3.30
N ASP A 13 -38.14 7.75 2.04
CA ASP A 13 -37.14 7.71 0.98
C ASP A 13 -36.47 9.08 0.89
N CYS A 14 -35.16 9.11 1.09
CA CYS A 14 -34.32 10.29 0.93
C CYS A 14 -34.06 10.57 -0.56
N ASN A 15 -35.11 10.65 -1.39
CA ASN A 15 -35.02 11.27 -2.71
C ASN A 15 -35.53 12.71 -2.60
N GLY A 16 -34.77 13.50 -1.85
CA GLY A 16 -34.88 14.95 -1.84
C GLY A 16 -34.27 15.50 -3.12
N SER A 17 -35.12 15.80 -4.10
CA SER A 17 -34.82 16.71 -5.20
C SER A 17 -34.68 18.13 -4.64
N GLY A 18 -33.54 18.40 -4.01
CA GLY A 18 -32.99 19.73 -3.80
C GLY A 18 -31.63 19.73 -4.49
N GLU A 19 -31.26 20.83 -5.13
CA GLU A 19 -29.97 21.00 -5.81
C GLU A 19 -28.84 20.47 -4.91
N ALA A 20 -28.34 19.27 -5.23
CA ALA A 20 -27.25 18.65 -4.50
C ALA A 20 -26.00 19.46 -4.83
N CYS A 21 -25.64 20.39 -3.95
CA CYS A 21 -24.28 20.88 -3.91
C CYS A 21 -23.40 19.64 -3.72
N ALA A 22 -22.76 19.18 -4.79
CA ALA A 22 -21.94 17.98 -4.75
C ALA A 22 -20.91 18.15 -3.64
N PHE A 23 -20.87 17.21 -2.69
CA PHE A 23 -19.86 17.19 -1.65
C PHE A 23 -18.48 17.18 -2.32
N ALA A 24 -17.64 18.14 -1.96
CA ALA A 24 -16.28 18.27 -2.47
C ALA A 24 -15.31 18.21 -1.30
N ILE A 25 -14.21 17.48 -1.49
CA ILE A 25 -13.12 17.45 -0.52
C ILE A 25 -12.54 18.87 -0.41
N PRO A 26 -12.50 19.47 0.80
CA PRO A 26 -12.01 20.82 0.98
C PRO A 26 -10.48 20.89 0.83
N GLU A 27 -9.96 22.04 0.41
CA GLU A 27 -8.52 22.28 0.44
C GLU A 27 -8.09 22.74 1.84
N LEU A 28 -7.09 22.06 2.41
CA LEU A 28 -6.45 22.34 3.70
C LEU A 28 -7.45 22.68 4.83
N PRO A 29 -8.43 21.80 5.13
CA PRO A 29 -9.41 22.06 6.18
C PRO A 29 -8.71 22.31 7.52
N ARG A 30 -9.21 23.30 8.27
CA ARG A 30 -8.57 23.79 9.49
C ARG A 30 -9.50 23.67 10.68
N GLY A 31 -9.05 22.99 11.74
CA GLY A 31 -9.88 22.72 12.92
C GLY A 31 -9.11 22.01 14.04
N GLU A 32 -9.82 21.62 15.08
CA GLU A 32 -9.22 20.97 16.26
C GLU A 32 -9.91 19.68 16.70
N LEU A 33 -11.18 19.46 16.35
CA LEU A 33 -11.96 18.29 16.76
C LEU A 33 -12.35 17.46 15.54
N PHE A 34 -11.70 16.31 15.39
CA PHE A 34 -12.13 15.30 14.42
C PHE A 34 -13.20 14.39 14.99
N ARG A 35 -14.11 13.97 14.13
CA ARG A 35 -15.02 12.85 14.36
C ARG A 35 -14.95 11.90 13.17
N PHE A 36 -14.30 10.76 13.37
CA PHE A 36 -14.24 9.65 12.42
C PHE A 36 -15.44 8.75 12.66
N ILE A 37 -16.38 8.72 11.72
CA ILE A 37 -17.65 8.01 11.80
C ILE A 37 -17.53 6.77 10.94
N LEU A 38 -17.53 5.61 11.59
CA LEU A 38 -17.32 4.30 10.99
C LEU A 38 -18.70 3.77 10.58
N CYS A 39 -19.07 3.99 9.32
CA CYS A 39 -20.44 3.81 8.84
C CYS A 39 -20.79 2.33 8.61
N SER A 40 -19.85 1.53 8.10
CA SER A 40 -20.04 0.10 7.82
C SER A 40 -18.71 -0.66 7.89
N SER A 41 -18.79 -1.97 8.15
CA SER A 41 -17.66 -2.90 8.04
C SER A 41 -17.66 -3.55 6.66
N TRP A 42 -16.58 -4.25 6.30
CA TRP A 42 -16.51 -5.01 5.05
C TRP A 42 -17.49 -6.19 4.99
N ASP A 43 -17.58 -7.00 6.06
CA ASP A 43 -18.59 -8.08 6.18
C ASP A 43 -18.67 -8.67 7.61
N ASP A 44 -18.48 -7.87 8.66
CA ASP A 44 -18.67 -8.35 10.05
C ASP A 44 -19.89 -7.68 10.71
N ALA A 45 -20.83 -8.49 11.17
CA ALA A 45 -22.12 -8.02 11.69
C ALA A 45 -22.07 -7.39 13.09
N HIS A 46 -20.96 -7.55 13.83
CA HIS A 46 -20.90 -7.17 15.24
C HIS A 46 -19.75 -6.22 15.55
N PHE A 47 -18.61 -6.39 14.88
CA PHE A 47 -17.39 -5.66 15.16
C PHE A 47 -16.94 -4.84 13.95
N ILE A 48 -16.39 -3.67 14.25
CA ILE A 48 -15.71 -2.83 13.29
C ILE A 48 -14.43 -2.29 13.94
N GLY A 49 -13.35 -2.17 13.18
CA GLY A 49 -12.05 -1.82 13.72
C GLY A 49 -11.14 -1.13 12.74
N LEU A 50 -10.07 -0.57 13.29
CA LEU A 50 -8.99 0.09 12.57
C LEU A 50 -7.66 -0.35 13.18
N ASN A 51 -6.61 -0.31 12.37
CA ASN A 51 -5.25 -0.47 12.85
C ASN A 51 -4.71 0.88 13.34
N ALA A 52 -4.66 1.87 12.44
CA ALA A 52 -4.13 3.18 12.73
C ALA A 52 -4.79 4.28 11.88
N ILE A 53 -4.71 5.51 12.37
CA ILE A 53 -5.02 6.74 11.66
C ILE A 53 -3.81 7.65 11.82
N GLU A 54 -3.31 8.18 10.71
CA GLU A 54 -2.29 9.22 10.72
C GLU A 54 -2.84 10.53 10.16
N LEU A 55 -2.36 11.63 10.74
CA LEU A 55 -2.67 12.98 10.31
C LEU A 55 -1.36 13.69 9.97
N PHE A 56 -1.37 14.46 8.89
CA PHE A 56 -0.27 15.34 8.52
C PHE A 56 -0.80 16.75 8.33
N ASN A 57 -0.13 17.71 8.97
CA ASN A 57 -0.43 19.13 8.78
C ASN A 57 0.30 19.68 7.54
N THR A 58 0.14 20.98 7.29
CA THR A 58 0.79 21.67 6.16
C THR A 58 2.32 21.73 6.24
N ALA A 59 2.92 21.43 7.40
CA ALA A 59 4.37 21.34 7.58
C ALA A 59 4.88 19.89 7.40
N GLY A 60 4.01 18.95 7.00
CA GLY A 60 4.33 17.52 6.95
C GLY A 60 4.45 16.85 8.32
N GLU A 61 4.16 17.58 9.41
CA GLU A 61 4.28 17.06 10.77
C GLU A 61 2.97 16.41 11.23
N ARG A 62 3.08 15.52 12.22
CA ARG A 62 1.93 14.89 12.88
C ARG A 62 1.41 15.80 14.00
N PRO A 63 0.16 16.30 13.92
CA PRO A 63 -0.47 17.06 15.00
C PRO A 63 -0.40 16.40 16.38
N GLN A 64 -0.25 17.20 17.44
CA GLN A 64 -0.32 16.68 18.80
C GLN A 64 -1.78 16.47 19.23
N ILE A 65 -2.08 15.26 19.71
CA ILE A 65 -3.38 14.90 20.28
C ILE A 65 -3.46 15.35 21.74
N ASP A 66 -4.60 15.92 22.12
CA ASP A 66 -4.97 16.26 23.49
C ASP A 66 -5.81 15.14 24.13
N GLU A 67 -6.86 14.71 23.44
CA GLU A 67 -7.81 13.71 23.94
C GLU A 67 -8.39 12.86 22.81
N MET A 68 -8.69 11.58 23.10
CA MET A 68 -9.44 10.68 22.22
C MET A 68 -10.60 10.01 22.96
N LYS A 69 -11.72 9.85 22.25
CA LYS A 69 -12.96 9.26 22.78
C LYS A 69 -13.63 8.39 21.72
N THR A 70 -14.49 7.49 22.17
CA THR A 70 -15.41 6.72 21.31
C THR A 70 -16.74 6.54 22.02
N ASN A 71 -17.83 6.43 21.26
CA ASN A 71 -19.14 6.06 21.81
C ASN A 71 -19.32 4.54 21.99
N ALA A 72 -18.32 3.72 21.63
CA ALA A 72 -18.35 2.29 21.89
C ALA A 72 -18.34 1.97 23.40
N THR A 73 -19.19 1.03 23.80
CA THR A 73 -19.20 0.48 25.18
C THR A 73 -18.35 -0.77 25.33
N ILE A 74 -18.18 -1.54 24.25
CA ILE A 74 -17.39 -2.77 24.23
C ILE A 74 -16.30 -2.62 23.17
N THR A 75 -15.05 -2.53 23.60
CA THR A 75 -13.88 -2.40 22.72
C THR A 75 -12.89 -3.55 22.94
N ARG A 76 -12.03 -3.77 21.95
CA ARG A 76 -10.83 -4.60 22.03
C ARG A 76 -9.64 -3.74 21.61
N GLY A 77 -8.55 -3.83 22.37
CA GLY A 77 -7.40 -2.95 22.22
C GLY A 77 -7.65 -1.54 22.77
N SER A 78 -6.57 -0.78 23.00
CA SER A 78 -6.69 0.61 23.44
C SER A 78 -7.02 1.50 22.24
N LEU A 79 -7.80 2.56 22.46
CA LEU A 79 -7.99 3.60 21.44
C LEU A 79 -6.68 4.32 21.11
N ASP A 80 -5.74 4.34 22.06
CA ASP A 80 -4.38 4.88 21.86
C ASP A 80 -3.62 4.15 20.75
N ASN A 81 -3.98 2.88 20.46
CA ASN A 81 -3.37 2.11 19.38
C ASN A 81 -3.70 2.68 18.00
N VAL A 82 -4.83 3.38 17.86
CA VAL A 82 -5.26 3.97 16.58
C VAL A 82 -4.38 5.17 16.23
N PHE A 83 -3.85 5.89 17.22
CA PHE A 83 -3.00 7.07 17.00
C PHE A 83 -1.58 6.85 17.51
N LYS A 84 -0.78 6.21 16.67
CA LYS A 84 0.64 5.97 16.93
C LYS A 84 1.48 7.12 16.39
N ASN A 85 1.49 8.25 17.12
CA ASN A 85 2.24 9.44 16.71
C ASN A 85 3.76 9.14 16.65
N GLY A 86 4.27 8.90 15.44
CA GLY A 86 5.70 8.75 15.19
C GLY A 86 6.28 7.35 15.40
N GLU A 87 5.46 6.30 15.55
CA GLU A 87 5.97 4.93 15.49
C GLU A 87 6.38 4.56 14.05
N VAL A 88 7.46 3.80 13.93
CA VAL A 88 8.05 3.41 12.64
C VAL A 88 7.26 2.28 11.96
N ASN A 89 6.43 1.55 12.71
CA ASN A 89 5.69 0.42 12.18
C ASN A 89 4.21 0.47 12.57
N LEU A 90 3.39 0.98 11.64
CA LEU A 90 1.93 1.02 11.76
C LEU A 90 1.28 -0.25 11.22
N SER A 91 1.99 -1.00 10.37
CA SER A 91 1.60 -2.30 9.86
C SER A 91 1.76 -3.37 10.95
N THR A 92 0.70 -3.64 11.69
CA THR A 92 0.71 -4.70 12.71
C THR A 92 -0.58 -5.51 12.68
N ASN A 93 -0.45 -6.83 12.67
CA ASN A 93 -1.58 -7.75 12.79
C ASN A 93 -1.82 -8.20 14.25
N ASP A 94 -1.11 -7.63 15.23
CA ASP A 94 -1.31 -7.94 16.65
C ASP A 94 -2.59 -7.24 17.14
N PRO A 95 -3.66 -7.97 17.49
CA PRO A 95 -4.92 -7.36 17.94
C PRO A 95 -4.77 -6.57 19.24
N CYS A 96 -3.70 -6.77 20.01
CA CYS A 96 -3.41 -5.94 21.19
C CYS A 96 -2.89 -4.54 20.82
N LYS A 97 -2.41 -4.36 19.58
CA LYS A 97 -1.89 -3.11 19.01
C LYS A 97 -2.80 -2.47 17.97
N MET A 98 -4.03 -2.96 17.86
CA MET A 98 -5.09 -2.39 17.02
C MET A 98 -6.27 -1.99 17.92
N TRP A 99 -7.35 -1.51 17.30
CA TRP A 99 -8.59 -1.22 18.00
C TRP A 99 -9.79 -1.76 17.21
N SER A 100 -10.73 -2.38 17.91
CA SER A 100 -12.05 -2.68 17.38
C SER A 100 -13.13 -2.47 18.43
N ALA A 101 -14.35 -2.27 17.98
CA ALA A 101 -15.49 -2.06 18.85
C ALA A 101 -16.71 -2.82 18.34
N ARG A 102 -17.57 -3.22 19.29
CA ARG A 102 -18.92 -3.63 18.93
C ARG A 102 -19.73 -2.42 18.50
N TYR A 103 -20.39 -2.53 17.36
CA TYR A 103 -21.24 -1.47 16.82
C TYR A 103 -22.70 -1.88 16.69
N ASP A 104 -23.04 -3.12 17.04
CA ASP A 104 -24.42 -3.59 17.10
C ASP A 104 -25.20 -2.88 18.21
N ASN A 105 -26.45 -2.49 17.91
CA ASN A 105 -27.38 -1.86 18.85
C ASN A 105 -26.96 -0.48 19.40
N LEU A 106 -26.08 0.25 18.72
CA LEU A 106 -25.82 1.66 19.05
C LEU A 106 -26.97 2.57 18.60
N ALA A 107 -27.29 3.58 19.41
CA ALA A 107 -28.31 4.59 19.07
C ALA A 107 -27.82 5.57 17.99
N GLU A 108 -26.51 5.79 17.91
CA GLU A 108 -25.82 6.60 16.92
C GLU A 108 -24.75 5.75 16.23
N LEU A 109 -24.32 6.15 15.02
CA LEU A 109 -23.20 5.50 14.35
C LEU A 109 -21.96 5.52 15.24
N LEU A 110 -21.20 4.42 15.17
CA LEU A 110 -19.93 4.32 15.87
C LEU A 110 -18.99 5.42 15.38
N HIS A 111 -18.32 6.08 16.32
CA HIS A 111 -17.32 7.08 15.98
C HIS A 111 -16.16 7.11 16.96
N ILE A 112 -15.06 7.66 16.47
CA ILE A 112 -13.88 8.05 17.24
C ILE A 112 -13.76 9.56 17.16
N GLU A 113 -13.75 10.23 18.31
CA GLU A 113 -13.50 11.66 18.44
C GLU A 113 -12.05 11.90 18.87
N ILE A 114 -11.41 12.87 18.22
CA ILE A 114 -10.00 13.19 18.43
C ILE A 114 -9.85 14.69 18.51
N ARG A 115 -9.41 15.17 19.68
CA ARG A 115 -9.13 16.58 19.92
C ARG A 115 -7.63 16.82 19.80
N LEU A 116 -7.25 17.75 18.95
CA LEU A 116 -5.89 18.25 18.83
C LEU A 116 -5.59 19.27 19.94
N LYS A 117 -4.33 19.39 20.35
CA LYS A 117 -3.90 20.40 21.34
C LYS A 117 -4.04 21.85 20.85
N LYS A 118 -4.04 22.04 19.54
CA LYS A 118 -4.22 23.33 18.88
C LYS A 118 -4.93 23.12 17.56
N GLN A 119 -5.53 24.19 17.04
CA GLN A 119 -6.14 24.20 15.72
C GLN A 119 -5.05 24.04 14.63
N GLU A 120 -5.22 23.05 13.76
CA GLU A 120 -4.27 22.71 12.69
C GLU A 120 -4.93 22.74 11.32
N SER A 121 -4.16 23.09 10.30
CA SER A 121 -4.53 22.87 8.89
C SER A 121 -4.05 21.50 8.45
N ILE A 122 -4.96 20.69 7.92
CA ILE A 122 -4.72 19.28 7.63
C ILE A 122 -4.46 19.11 6.15
N ALA A 123 -3.32 18.52 5.80
CA ALA A 123 -2.90 18.30 4.43
C ALA A 123 -3.17 16.88 3.95
N MET A 124 -3.04 15.89 4.84
CA MET A 124 -3.25 14.48 4.51
C MET A 124 -3.76 13.71 5.74
N ILE A 125 -4.64 12.75 5.49
CA ILE A 125 -5.05 11.73 6.47
C ILE A 125 -4.74 10.36 5.86
N ARG A 126 -4.16 9.45 6.63
CA ARG A 126 -3.94 8.07 6.21
C ARG A 126 -4.66 7.10 7.13
N ILE A 127 -5.39 6.15 6.57
CA ILE A 127 -6.18 5.16 7.29
C ILE A 127 -5.57 3.77 7.07
N TRP A 128 -5.13 3.13 8.15
CA TRP A 128 -4.69 1.75 8.16
C TRP A 128 -5.82 0.89 8.68
N ASN A 129 -6.37 0.04 7.82
CA ASN A 129 -7.56 -0.75 8.15
C ASN A 129 -7.23 -1.97 9.02
N TYR A 130 -8.23 -2.55 9.68
CA TYR A 130 -8.05 -3.69 10.60
C TYR A 130 -7.54 -4.94 9.88
N ASN A 131 -6.44 -5.53 10.36
CA ASN A 131 -5.74 -6.60 9.64
C ASN A 131 -5.19 -7.71 10.56
N GLU A 132 -5.94 -8.07 11.61
CA GLU A 132 -5.57 -9.15 12.53
C GLU A 132 -5.33 -10.50 11.83
N SER A 133 -6.22 -10.84 10.90
CA SER A 133 -6.11 -12.03 10.07
C SER A 133 -6.92 -11.82 8.81
N ARG A 134 -6.75 -12.70 7.81
CA ARG A 134 -7.56 -12.67 6.58
C ARG A 134 -9.07 -12.66 6.84
N VAL A 135 -9.53 -13.45 7.83
CA VAL A 135 -10.96 -13.53 8.17
C VAL A 135 -11.39 -12.29 8.95
N HIS A 136 -10.57 -11.82 9.88
CA HIS A 136 -10.89 -10.65 10.70
C HIS A 136 -10.71 -9.32 9.95
N ALA A 137 -10.11 -9.32 8.77
CA ALA A 137 -10.07 -8.15 7.87
C ALA A 137 -11.46 -7.64 7.50
N LEU A 138 -12.45 -8.52 7.53
CA LEU A 138 -13.87 -8.19 7.30
C LEU A 138 -14.46 -7.28 8.40
N CYS A 139 -13.81 -7.23 9.58
CA CYS A 139 -14.10 -6.25 10.63
C CYS A 139 -13.53 -4.86 10.29
N GLY A 140 -12.76 -4.70 9.22
CA GLY A 140 -12.25 -3.40 8.79
C GLY A 140 -13.38 -2.45 8.42
N VAL A 141 -13.12 -1.14 8.52
CA VAL A 141 -14.05 -0.10 8.06
C VAL A 141 -14.17 -0.16 6.54
N HIS A 142 -15.39 -0.21 6.02
CA HIS A 142 -15.68 -0.07 4.60
C HIS A 142 -16.09 1.37 4.31
N ASP A 143 -17.21 1.85 4.84
CA ASP A 143 -17.63 3.24 4.65
C ASP A 143 -17.15 4.13 5.81
N LEU A 144 -16.45 5.22 5.49
CA LEU A 144 -15.94 6.19 6.46
C LEU A 144 -16.44 7.60 6.15
N ARG A 145 -16.90 8.31 7.19
CA ARG A 145 -17.13 9.75 7.13
C ARG A 145 -16.24 10.46 8.16
N ILE A 146 -15.57 11.53 7.75
CA ILE A 146 -14.70 12.33 8.62
C ILE A 146 -15.28 13.73 8.70
N GLU A 147 -15.52 14.19 9.93
CA GLU A 147 -15.92 15.56 10.23
C GLU A 147 -14.79 16.25 11.00
N LEU A 148 -14.58 17.54 10.70
CA LEU A 148 -13.67 18.43 11.41
C LEU A 148 -14.46 19.64 11.90
N ASP A 149 -14.48 19.86 13.22
CA ASP A 149 -15.29 20.88 13.90
C ASP A 149 -16.77 20.85 13.47
N GLY A 150 -17.30 19.65 13.21
CA GLY A 150 -18.69 19.41 12.78
C GLY A 150 -18.96 19.60 11.28
N VAL A 151 -17.94 19.93 10.48
CA VAL A 151 -18.05 20.01 9.02
C VAL A 151 -17.50 18.73 8.40
N THR A 152 -18.27 18.05 7.54
CA THR A 152 -17.78 16.89 6.80
C THR A 152 -16.65 17.31 5.87
N ILE A 153 -15.48 16.68 6.00
CA ILE A 153 -14.30 16.90 5.16
C ILE A 153 -13.99 15.70 4.26
N PHE A 154 -14.49 14.51 4.60
CA PHE A 154 -14.38 13.32 3.75
C PHE A 154 -15.60 12.41 3.95
N GLN A 155 -16.04 11.77 2.87
CA GLN A 155 -17.00 10.69 2.87
C GLN A 155 -16.69 9.76 1.70
N GLY A 156 -16.39 8.50 1.99
CA GLY A 156 -16.00 7.53 0.97
C GLY A 156 -15.70 6.14 1.55
N GLU A 157 -15.27 5.25 0.66
CA GLU A 157 -14.90 3.86 0.97
C GLU A 157 -13.42 3.77 1.37
N ILE A 158 -13.09 2.80 2.23
CA ILE A 158 -11.74 2.46 2.68
C ILE A 158 -11.46 0.99 2.36
N SER A 159 -10.34 0.74 1.68
CA SER A 159 -9.88 -0.56 1.22
C SER A 159 -9.76 -1.56 2.37
N CYS A 160 -10.14 -2.81 2.10
CA CYS A 160 -9.88 -3.91 3.00
C CYS A 160 -8.37 -4.11 3.16
N ALA A 161 -7.90 -4.37 4.38
CA ALA A 161 -6.47 -4.58 4.61
C ALA A 161 -5.94 -5.91 4.04
N PHE A 162 -6.83 -6.85 3.71
CA PHE A 162 -6.49 -8.06 3.00
C PHE A 162 -7.25 -8.10 1.67
N THR A 163 -6.50 -8.00 0.59
CA THR A 163 -6.92 -8.44 -0.74
C THR A 163 -6.21 -9.76 -1.04
N PHE A 164 -6.75 -10.58 -1.93
CA PHE A 164 -6.21 -11.92 -2.23
C PHE A 164 -4.81 -11.88 -2.90
N GLU A 165 -4.30 -10.70 -3.25
CA GLU A 165 -3.14 -10.50 -4.12
C GLU A 165 -1.97 -9.74 -3.46
N ASN A 166 -2.14 -9.18 -2.26
CA ASN A 166 -1.08 -8.41 -1.61
C ASN A 166 -0.13 -9.34 -0.83
N GLU A 167 1.01 -9.71 -1.44
CA GLU A 167 2.18 -10.21 -0.72
C GLU A 167 2.95 -9.09 -0.01
N GLU A 168 2.74 -7.83 -0.44
CA GLU A 168 3.32 -6.63 0.17
C GLU A 168 2.44 -6.06 1.30
N GLU A 169 3.08 -5.45 2.30
CA GLU A 169 2.37 -4.79 3.40
C GLU A 169 1.56 -3.59 2.89
N SER A 170 0.26 -3.53 3.21
CA SER A 170 -0.62 -2.41 2.84
C SER A 170 -0.06 -1.09 3.35
N MET A 171 0.07 -0.07 2.50
CA MET A 171 0.56 1.27 2.89
C MET A 171 -0.52 2.19 3.50
N GLY A 172 -1.72 1.65 3.75
CA GLY A 172 -2.89 2.42 4.19
C GLY A 172 -3.50 3.30 3.09
N ASP A 173 -4.77 3.65 3.28
CA ASP A 173 -5.52 4.51 2.35
C ASP A 173 -5.25 5.97 2.65
N THR A 174 -4.81 6.71 1.63
CA THR A 174 -4.41 8.12 1.76
C THR A 174 -5.50 9.05 1.22
N ILE A 175 -5.91 10.00 2.05
CA ILE A 175 -6.86 11.07 1.74
C ILE A 175 -6.09 12.39 1.73
N LEU A 176 -5.98 13.00 0.54
CA LEU A 176 -5.25 14.26 0.34
C LEU A 176 -6.20 15.46 0.34
N PHE A 177 -5.80 16.51 1.06
CA PHE A 177 -6.49 17.80 1.13
C PHE A 177 -5.66 18.94 0.49
N THR A 178 -4.62 18.59 -0.26
CA THR A 178 -3.76 19.56 -0.95
C THR A 178 -3.21 18.96 -2.24
N THR A 179 -2.94 19.84 -3.19
CA THR A 179 -2.17 19.57 -4.41
C THR A 179 -0.92 20.45 -4.48
N ASN A 180 -0.50 21.03 -3.36
CA ASN A 180 0.69 21.88 -3.30
C ASN A 180 1.93 21.01 -3.11
N ASP A 181 2.77 20.97 -4.14
CA ASP A 181 3.98 20.14 -4.17
C ASP A 181 4.90 20.38 -2.98
N ALA A 182 5.07 21.63 -2.54
CA ALA A 182 5.91 21.94 -1.39
C ALA A 182 5.39 21.33 -0.08
N ILE A 183 4.06 21.20 0.07
CA ILE A 183 3.47 20.53 1.24
C ILE A 183 3.65 19.01 1.11
N LEU A 184 3.49 18.47 -0.10
CA LEU A 184 3.68 17.04 -0.36
C LEU A 184 5.13 16.61 -0.14
N GLU A 185 6.11 17.43 -0.52
CA GLU A 185 7.53 17.23 -0.23
C GLU A 185 7.79 17.22 1.28
N LEU A 186 7.26 18.19 2.03
CA LEU A 186 7.38 18.22 3.49
C LEU A 186 6.73 16.99 4.15
N ILE A 187 5.61 16.49 3.62
CA ILE A 187 5.00 15.24 4.07
C ILE A 187 5.96 14.07 3.79
N ALA A 188 6.46 13.94 2.57
CA ALA A 188 7.37 12.86 2.19
C ALA A 188 8.64 12.83 3.07
N GLU A 189 9.23 14.00 3.34
CA GLU A 189 10.39 14.12 4.24
C GLU A 189 10.07 13.65 5.67
N ASN A 190 8.87 13.90 6.17
CA ASN A 190 8.47 13.59 7.54
C ASN A 190 7.72 12.25 7.67
N ASP A 191 7.47 11.57 6.56
CA ASP A 191 6.78 10.29 6.52
C ASP A 191 7.77 9.13 6.72
N LYS A 192 7.80 8.64 7.97
CA LYS A 192 8.64 7.50 8.35
C LYS A 192 8.24 6.20 7.65
N CYS A 193 6.98 6.05 7.22
CA CYS A 193 6.53 4.86 6.50
C CYS A 193 7.19 4.79 5.12
N LEU A 194 7.21 5.91 4.39
CA LEU A 194 7.85 5.99 3.07
C LEU A 194 9.37 5.77 3.15
N ARG A 195 10.05 6.39 4.11
CA ARG A 195 11.51 6.22 4.28
C ARG A 195 11.93 4.78 4.57
N ARG A 196 11.09 3.98 5.23
CA ARG A 196 11.41 2.57 5.50
C ARG A 196 11.41 1.77 4.21
N ASP A 197 10.43 1.99 3.34
CA ASP A 197 10.36 1.29 2.07
C ASP A 197 11.53 1.66 1.16
N GLU A 198 11.97 2.92 1.16
CA GLU A 198 13.18 3.36 0.46
C GLU A 198 14.44 2.68 1.00
N ILE A 199 14.62 2.62 2.32
CA ILE A 199 15.78 1.95 2.95
C ILE A 199 15.73 0.42 2.71
N MET A 200 14.53 -0.18 2.78
CA MET A 200 14.36 -1.62 2.57
C MET A 200 14.60 -2.01 1.10
N ARG A 201 14.10 -1.21 0.14
CA ARG A 201 14.39 -1.36 -1.29
C ARG A 201 15.89 -1.17 -1.57
N SER A 202 16.50 -0.11 -1.03
CA SER A 202 17.95 0.15 -1.19
C SER A 202 18.82 -0.96 -0.60
N ALA A 203 18.41 -1.57 0.52
CA ALA A 203 19.12 -2.68 1.14
C ALA A 203 18.98 -4.00 0.37
N LEU A 204 17.81 -4.24 -0.26
CA LEU A 204 17.57 -5.38 -1.15
C LEU A 204 18.40 -5.27 -2.43
N ASP A 205 18.45 -4.08 -3.04
CA ASP A 205 19.27 -3.81 -4.24
C ASP A 205 20.77 -4.04 -3.97
N LEU A 206 21.28 -3.62 -2.80
CA LEU A 206 22.66 -3.90 -2.37
C LEU A 206 22.94 -5.39 -2.13
N GLN A 207 21.91 -6.18 -1.80
CA GLN A 207 22.05 -7.61 -1.55
C GLN A 207 21.99 -8.43 -2.85
N GLU A 208 21.30 -7.93 -3.88
CA GLU A 208 21.29 -8.52 -5.22
C GLU A 208 22.61 -8.30 -5.97
N LEU A 209 23.29 -7.16 -5.76
CA LEU A 209 24.64 -6.89 -6.28
C LEU A 209 25.74 -7.78 -5.65
N GLY A 210 25.43 -8.54 -4.59
CA GLY A 210 26.37 -9.43 -3.90
C GLY A 210 26.37 -10.89 -4.37
N ASN A 211 25.44 -11.30 -5.23
CA ASN A 211 25.23 -12.72 -5.58
C ASN A 211 25.74 -13.14 -6.97
N ASP A 212 26.39 -12.25 -7.72
CA ASP A 212 26.88 -12.52 -9.08
C ASP A 212 28.37 -12.90 -9.17
N LEU A 213 28.88 -13.67 -8.21
CA LEU A 213 30.20 -14.31 -8.35
C LEU A 213 30.16 -15.82 -8.05
N GLU A 214 30.11 -16.56 -9.16
CA GLU A 214 30.56 -17.94 -9.41
C GLU A 214 29.77 -19.13 -8.84
N ALA A 215 29.14 -19.89 -9.76
CA ALA A 215 28.94 -21.33 -9.64
C ALA A 215 30.02 -22.09 -10.44
N PRO A 216 30.37 -23.34 -10.05
CA PRO A 216 30.16 -24.43 -11.00
C PRO A 216 29.69 -25.80 -10.41
N SER A 217 28.61 -26.30 -11.03
CA SER A 217 28.26 -27.67 -11.49
C SER A 217 28.17 -28.93 -10.58
N ARG A 218 26.91 -29.44 -10.51
CA ARG A 218 26.33 -30.82 -10.68
C ARG A 218 26.74 -31.98 -9.75
N THR A 219 25.77 -32.57 -9.03
CA THR A 219 25.02 -33.82 -9.40
C THR A 219 23.88 -34.20 -8.42
N GLU A 220 22.76 -34.67 -8.97
CA GLU A 220 21.84 -35.74 -8.49
C GLU A 220 20.89 -35.56 -7.26
N THR A 221 19.61 -35.35 -7.61
CA THR A 221 18.37 -36.01 -7.14
C THR A 221 18.08 -36.34 -5.65
N ILE A 222 17.02 -35.65 -5.16
CA ILE A 222 15.85 -36.13 -4.38
C ILE A 222 16.09 -36.69 -2.97
N ASN A 223 15.67 -35.93 -1.94
CA ASN A 223 14.65 -36.34 -0.96
C ASN A 223 14.29 -35.19 0.01
N ALA A 224 13.00 -34.82 0.04
CA ALA A 224 12.41 -33.85 0.97
C ALA A 224 12.15 -34.48 2.35
N PRO A 225 12.19 -33.70 3.46
CA PRO A 225 11.46 -34.05 4.67
C PRO A 225 10.13 -33.29 4.73
N ASN A 226 9.04 -34.06 4.75
CA ASN A 226 7.66 -33.61 4.90
C ASN A 226 7.43 -32.88 6.24
N ALA A 227 6.88 -31.67 6.17
CA ALA A 227 6.10 -31.08 7.25
C ALA A 227 4.71 -31.76 7.31
N LEU A 228 4.30 -32.07 8.53
CA LEU A 228 3.12 -32.86 8.90
C LEU A 228 1.81 -32.11 8.60
N ARG A 229 0.94 -32.74 7.79
CA ARG A 229 -0.49 -32.42 7.65
C ARG A 229 -1.31 -33.29 8.62
N PRO A 230 -2.28 -32.77 9.39
CA PRO A 230 -3.11 -33.63 10.22
C PRO A 230 -4.19 -34.31 9.36
N SER A 231 -4.32 -35.63 9.49
CA SER A 231 -5.46 -36.40 8.97
C SER A 231 -5.98 -37.32 10.07
N THR A 232 -7.28 -37.25 10.28
CA THR A 232 -8.10 -38.02 11.23
C THR A 232 -8.40 -39.43 10.69
N GLY A 233 -8.29 -40.46 11.53
CA GLY A 233 -9.13 -41.67 11.41
C GLY A 233 -8.43 -43.05 11.28
N ASP A 234 -8.45 -43.77 12.42
CA ASP A 234 -8.76 -45.21 12.61
C ASP A 234 -7.73 -46.37 12.36
N ARG A 235 -7.40 -47.03 13.49
CA ARG A 235 -7.15 -48.47 13.82
C ARG A 235 -6.04 -49.34 13.14
N ARG A 236 -4.96 -49.59 13.93
CA ARG A 236 -4.31 -50.86 14.43
C ARG A 236 -4.11 -52.10 13.49
N PRO A 237 -3.19 -53.07 13.82
CA PRO A 237 -1.80 -52.99 14.32
C PRO A 237 -0.81 -54.10 13.79
N ARG A 238 0.47 -54.03 14.25
CA ARG A 238 1.56 -55.07 14.30
C ARG A 238 2.33 -55.34 12.99
N VAL A 239 3.68 -55.47 12.97
CA VAL A 239 4.54 -56.48 13.66
C VAL A 239 5.97 -55.95 13.93
N ARG A 240 6.59 -56.52 14.99
CA ARG A 240 7.96 -56.40 15.54
C ARG A 240 9.12 -56.74 14.59
N SER A 241 10.29 -56.17 14.86
CA SER A 241 11.58 -56.87 15.20
C SER A 241 12.73 -55.85 15.16
N THR A 242 13.39 -55.44 16.26
CA THR A 242 14.61 -56.04 16.89
C THR A 242 15.70 -56.40 15.86
N ILE A 243 16.98 -55.98 15.93
CA ILE A 243 18.00 -56.21 16.98
C ILE A 243 19.22 -55.25 16.76
N ARG A 244 19.90 -54.96 17.88
CA ARG A 244 21.28 -54.52 18.19
C ARG A 244 22.36 -54.81 17.11
N SER A 245 23.55 -54.18 17.05
CA SER A 245 24.55 -53.94 18.11
C SER A 245 25.75 -53.15 17.53
N THR A 246 26.40 -52.33 18.37
CA THR A 246 27.87 -52.20 18.65
C THR A 246 28.87 -52.30 17.48
N ASP A 247 29.92 -51.48 17.34
CA ASP A 247 30.97 -51.15 18.33
C ASP A 247 31.94 -50.09 17.75
N GLN A 248 32.54 -49.30 18.65
CA GLN A 248 33.98 -48.89 18.79
C GLN A 248 34.84 -48.59 17.53
N LYS A 249 35.88 -47.73 17.52
CA LYS A 249 36.57 -46.72 18.36
C LYS A 249 37.84 -46.36 17.56
N SER A 250 38.57 -45.30 17.94
CA SER A 250 39.99 -44.98 17.62
C SER A 250 40.28 -44.44 16.20
N THR A 251 41.20 -43.51 15.93
CA THR A 251 42.27 -42.79 16.67
C THR A 251 42.83 -41.68 15.75
N ASN A 252 42.99 -40.45 16.28
CA ASN A 252 44.20 -39.60 16.33
C ASN A 252 45.27 -39.54 15.20
N ILE A 253 45.75 -38.29 14.97
CA ILE A 253 47.12 -37.84 14.55
C ILE A 253 47.37 -37.83 13.01
N ASP A 254 47.95 -36.85 12.27
CA ASP A 254 48.98 -35.82 12.55
C ASP A 254 48.99 -34.66 11.50
N VAL A 255 49.83 -33.66 11.82
CA VAL A 255 50.22 -32.39 11.17
C VAL A 255 51.03 -32.52 9.85
N ALA A 256 50.89 -31.56 8.91
CA ALA A 256 52.01 -31.01 8.10
C ALA A 256 51.61 -29.76 7.26
N GLU A 257 52.49 -28.74 7.30
CA GLU A 257 52.52 -27.50 6.52
C GLU A 257 52.85 -27.71 5.03
N GLU A 258 52.44 -26.81 4.13
CA GLU A 258 53.34 -25.87 3.41
C GLU A 258 52.68 -25.14 2.21
N ASN A 259 53.15 -23.89 2.02
CA ASN A 259 53.36 -23.12 0.78
C ASN A 259 52.23 -22.34 0.09
N ILE A 260 52.41 -21.01 0.17
CA ILE A 260 51.82 -19.94 -0.65
C ILE A 260 52.92 -19.39 -1.58
N PRO A 261 52.59 -18.97 -2.82
CA PRO A 261 53.33 -17.87 -3.46
C PRO A 261 52.47 -16.62 -3.70
N LYS A 262 53.14 -15.48 -3.53
CA LYS A 262 52.71 -14.08 -3.66
C LYS A 262 52.55 -13.63 -5.12
N LEU A 263 51.77 -12.55 -5.34
CA LEU A 263 52.04 -11.41 -6.26
C LEU A 263 51.06 -10.27 -5.87
N SER A 264 51.42 -9.24 -5.10
CA SER A 264 52.11 -7.97 -5.42
C SER A 264 51.41 -7.03 -6.43
N VAL A 265 50.80 -5.94 -5.94
CA VAL A 265 50.96 -4.58 -6.50
C VAL A 265 50.99 -3.55 -5.35
N HIS A 266 52.02 -2.70 -5.39
CA HIS A 266 52.40 -1.67 -4.42
C HIS A 266 51.62 -0.37 -4.59
N SER A 267 51.35 0.30 -3.47
CA SER A 267 51.08 1.73 -3.36
C SER A 267 52.38 2.54 -3.36
N CYS A 268 52.33 3.80 -3.80
CA CYS A 268 53.35 4.82 -3.50
C CYS A 268 52.69 6.20 -3.33
N ILE A 269 53.03 6.85 -2.22
CA ILE A 269 52.78 8.25 -1.87
C ILE A 269 54.11 9.01 -2.04
N THR A 270 54.07 10.27 -2.51
CA THR A 270 55.09 11.29 -2.22
C THR A 270 54.46 12.69 -2.15
N GLU A 271 54.84 13.46 -1.12
CA GLU A 271 54.57 14.87 -0.78
C GLU A 271 55.31 15.85 -1.76
N LYS A 272 55.09 17.17 -1.94
CA LYS A 272 54.39 18.28 -1.24
C LYS A 272 54.44 19.58 -2.10
N ASP A 273 53.60 20.57 -1.74
CA ASP A 273 53.71 22.06 -1.88
C ASP A 273 52.67 22.85 -2.74
N ASP A 274 51.87 23.63 -1.98
CA ASP A 274 51.29 24.99 -2.10
C ASP A 274 50.11 25.42 -3.06
N GLU A 275 48.98 25.71 -2.37
CA GLU A 275 47.98 26.80 -2.47
C GLU A 275 47.09 27.04 -3.73
N ILE A 276 45.77 26.94 -3.56
CA ILE A 276 44.72 28.01 -3.58
C ILE A 276 43.30 27.40 -3.83
N GLU A 277 42.33 27.89 -3.05
CA GLU A 277 40.88 27.60 -2.98
C GLU A 277 40.12 27.50 -4.32
N ILE A 278 39.14 26.58 -4.43
CA ILE A 278 37.68 26.85 -4.59
C ILE A 278 36.92 25.65 -4.00
N ASP A 279 36.07 25.91 -3.01
CA ASP A 279 35.15 24.94 -2.40
C ASP A 279 33.94 24.72 -3.34
N GLU A 280 34.05 23.74 -4.23
CA GLU A 280 32.89 23.23 -4.98
C GLU A 280 32.16 22.20 -4.12
N MET A 281 31.02 22.63 -3.56
CA MET A 281 30.01 21.75 -2.99
C MET A 281 29.64 20.68 -4.02
N LYS A 282 30.21 19.48 -3.86
CA LYS A 282 29.72 18.29 -4.54
C LYS A 282 28.37 17.96 -3.93
N ALA A 283 27.30 18.35 -4.62
CA ALA A 283 26.02 17.70 -4.46
C ALA A 283 26.25 16.20 -4.66
N GLU A 284 26.03 15.42 -3.61
CA GLU A 284 25.90 13.98 -3.71
C GLU A 284 24.65 13.75 -4.55
N GLN A 285 24.87 13.59 -5.86
CA GLN A 285 23.84 13.21 -6.81
C GLN A 285 23.43 11.80 -6.43
N GLU A 286 22.33 11.68 -5.69
CA GLU A 286 21.63 10.42 -5.52
C GLU A 286 21.39 9.83 -6.91
N ASP A 287 21.83 8.59 -7.10
CA ASP A 287 21.68 7.82 -8.32
C ASP A 287 20.19 7.46 -8.43
N ILE A 288 19.37 8.43 -8.87
CA ILE A 288 17.98 8.22 -9.24
C ILE A 288 18.00 7.01 -10.17
N GLY A 289 17.27 5.93 -9.85
CA GLY A 289 17.21 4.72 -10.68
C GLY A 289 16.74 5.04 -12.10
N LEU A 290 17.66 5.45 -12.96
CA LEU A 290 17.41 5.84 -14.34
C LEU A 290 17.46 4.59 -15.19
N PHE A 291 16.33 4.23 -15.79
CA PHE A 291 16.24 3.04 -16.63
C PHE A 291 16.18 3.43 -18.11
N LEU A 292 16.90 2.69 -18.94
CA LEU A 292 16.81 2.81 -20.40
C LEU A 292 15.58 2.03 -20.89
N LEU A 293 14.46 2.73 -21.06
CA LEU A 293 13.15 2.15 -21.34
C LEU A 293 12.87 2.15 -22.85
N LYS A 294 12.74 0.95 -23.43
CA LYS A 294 12.32 0.75 -24.83
C LYS A 294 10.87 0.30 -24.94
N VAL A 295 10.45 -0.59 -24.05
CA VAL A 295 9.10 -1.15 -24.01
C VAL A 295 8.61 -1.13 -22.57
N PHE A 296 7.44 -0.55 -22.36
CA PHE A 296 6.70 -0.59 -21.10
C PHE A 296 5.49 -1.48 -21.28
N HIS A 297 5.34 -2.47 -20.40
CA HIS A 297 4.26 -3.44 -20.46
C HIS A 297 3.56 -3.52 -19.10
N ILE A 298 2.23 -3.44 -19.10
CA ILE A 298 1.41 -3.63 -17.90
C ILE A 298 0.29 -4.62 -18.21
N GLU A 299 -0.06 -5.39 -17.20
CA GLU A 299 -1.26 -6.23 -17.19
C GLU A 299 -2.18 -5.74 -16.07
N LEU A 300 -3.42 -5.41 -16.44
CA LEU A 300 -4.48 -5.08 -15.50
C LEU A 300 -5.19 -6.37 -15.11
N LEU A 301 -5.02 -6.76 -13.85
CA LEU A 301 -5.45 -8.06 -13.32
C LEU A 301 -6.91 -8.03 -12.88
N GLU A 302 -7.29 -7.05 -12.06
CA GLU A 302 -8.65 -6.89 -11.53
C GLU A 302 -9.06 -5.41 -11.49
N ASN A 303 -10.38 -5.17 -11.36
CA ASN A 303 -10.95 -3.85 -11.16
C ASN A 303 -11.53 -3.70 -9.74
N TRP A 304 -11.86 -2.47 -9.33
CA TRP A 304 -12.46 -2.17 -8.01
C TRP A 304 -13.98 -2.33 -7.98
N GLY A 305 -14.50 -3.45 -8.49
CA GLY A 305 -15.91 -3.82 -8.32
C GLY A 305 -16.84 -3.42 -9.48
N ALA A 306 -16.33 -2.81 -10.55
CA ALA A 306 -17.12 -2.63 -11.76
C ALA A 306 -17.48 -4.00 -12.38
N PRO A 307 -18.72 -4.26 -12.80
CA PRO A 307 -19.15 -5.60 -13.17
C PRO A 307 -18.51 -6.12 -14.47
N ASP A 308 -18.21 -5.23 -15.43
CA ASP A 308 -17.86 -5.62 -16.80
C ASP A 308 -16.77 -4.75 -17.45
N CYS A 309 -16.14 -3.83 -16.71
CA CYS A 309 -15.14 -2.92 -17.29
C CYS A 309 -13.93 -2.64 -16.39
N ILE A 310 -12.77 -2.45 -17.01
CA ILE A 310 -11.56 -1.94 -16.36
C ILE A 310 -11.01 -0.79 -17.20
N GLY A 311 -10.33 0.17 -16.58
CA GLY A 311 -9.83 1.31 -17.33
C GLY A 311 -8.90 2.22 -16.56
N LEU A 312 -8.27 3.10 -17.33
CA LEU A 312 -7.31 4.10 -16.86
C LEU A 312 -7.69 5.45 -17.46
N THR A 313 -7.35 6.52 -16.74
CA THR A 313 -7.53 7.90 -17.24
C THR A 313 -6.28 8.43 -17.93
N GLY A 314 -5.11 7.85 -17.70
CA GLY A 314 -3.89 8.28 -18.36
C GLY A 314 -2.63 7.54 -17.93
N LEU A 315 -1.59 7.70 -18.74
CA LEU A 315 -0.22 7.23 -18.55
C LEU A 315 0.73 8.39 -18.86
N GLN A 316 1.72 8.61 -18.02
CA GLN A 316 2.83 9.53 -18.27
C GLN A 316 4.16 8.87 -17.92
N PHE A 317 5.17 9.15 -18.71
CA PHE A 317 6.53 8.71 -18.45
C PHE A 317 7.34 9.90 -17.95
N LEU A 318 8.15 9.68 -16.92
CA LEU A 318 8.99 10.71 -16.31
C LEU A 318 10.43 10.48 -16.74
N GLY A 319 11.10 11.54 -17.20
CA GLY A 319 12.52 11.58 -17.49
C GLY A 319 13.32 12.07 -16.28
N PRO A 320 14.64 12.26 -16.44
CA PRO A 320 15.51 12.76 -15.38
C PRO A 320 14.93 14.03 -14.74
N HIS A 321 14.99 14.12 -13.41
CA HIS A 321 14.43 15.22 -12.61
C HIS A 321 12.89 15.31 -12.61
N GLY A 322 12.18 14.22 -12.92
CA GLY A 322 10.72 14.16 -12.82
C GLY A 322 9.98 14.88 -13.94
N ILE A 323 10.67 15.22 -15.03
CA ILE A 323 10.06 15.92 -16.17
C ILE A 323 9.19 14.95 -16.98
N VAL A 324 7.95 15.32 -17.25
CA VAL A 324 7.05 14.52 -18.10
C VAL A 324 7.60 14.46 -19.53
N LEU A 325 7.80 13.24 -20.04
CA LEU A 325 8.25 12.97 -21.39
C LEU A 325 7.09 13.06 -22.38
N ASP A 326 7.40 13.59 -23.56
CA ASP A 326 6.44 13.70 -24.66
C ASP A 326 6.15 12.29 -25.25
N PRO A 327 4.88 11.87 -25.33
CA PRO A 327 4.51 10.58 -25.93
C PRO A 327 4.61 10.54 -27.46
N SER A 328 4.99 11.63 -28.13
CA SER A 328 5.06 11.73 -29.60
C SER A 328 5.91 10.65 -30.26
N ASP A 329 6.95 10.16 -29.57
CA ASP A 329 7.88 9.14 -30.07
C ASP A 329 7.55 7.72 -29.58
N CYS A 330 6.30 7.45 -29.17
CA CYS A 330 5.88 6.12 -28.76
C CYS A 330 4.60 5.65 -29.45
N SER A 331 4.44 4.32 -29.47
CA SER A 331 3.24 3.66 -29.95
C SER A 331 2.60 2.88 -28.82
N ILE A 332 1.27 2.93 -28.74
CA ILE A 332 0.51 2.24 -27.71
C ILE A 332 -0.39 1.16 -28.31
N THR A 333 -0.32 -0.02 -27.73
CA THR A 333 -1.16 -1.17 -28.08
C THR A 333 -1.83 -1.73 -26.84
N THR A 334 -3.05 -2.22 -26.99
CA THR A 334 -3.82 -2.78 -25.90
C THR A 334 -4.39 -4.13 -26.33
N SER A 335 -4.59 -5.07 -25.39
CA SER A 335 -5.17 -6.39 -25.73
C SER A 335 -6.64 -6.29 -26.18
N THR A 336 -7.31 -5.22 -25.75
CA THR A 336 -8.74 -4.94 -25.91
C THR A 336 -8.94 -3.42 -26.01
N ALA A 337 -10.08 -2.96 -26.53
CA ALA A 337 -10.36 -1.53 -26.73
C ALA A 337 -9.23 -0.76 -27.46
N THR A 338 -8.71 -1.35 -28.55
CA THR A 338 -7.56 -0.80 -29.29
C THR A 338 -7.86 0.52 -30.01
N GLN A 339 -9.12 0.77 -30.36
CA GLN A 339 -9.51 2.00 -31.06
C GLN A 339 -9.42 3.25 -30.17
N THR A 340 -9.44 3.06 -28.85
CA THR A 340 -9.43 4.16 -27.86
C THR A 340 -8.11 4.24 -27.08
N SER A 341 -7.11 3.43 -27.42
CA SER A 341 -5.82 3.37 -26.69
C SER A 341 -5.08 4.70 -26.64
N HIS A 342 -5.25 5.55 -27.65
CA HIS A 342 -4.68 6.91 -27.70
C HIS A 342 -5.10 7.79 -26.53
N ARG A 343 -6.22 7.49 -25.86
CA ARG A 343 -6.69 8.24 -24.68
C ARG A 343 -5.76 8.10 -23.48
N LEU A 344 -5.00 7.01 -23.41
CA LEU A 344 -4.03 6.81 -22.33
C LEU A 344 -2.87 7.82 -22.38
N LEU A 345 -2.60 8.45 -23.54
CA LEU A 345 -1.47 9.37 -23.73
C LEU A 345 -1.92 10.77 -24.16
N ASN A 346 -3.20 11.12 -23.95
CA ASN A 346 -3.78 12.39 -24.40
C ASN A 346 -3.46 13.59 -23.47
N GLY A 347 -2.76 13.35 -22.36
CA GLY A 347 -2.41 14.37 -21.35
C GLY A 347 -3.57 14.84 -20.46
N ARG A 348 -4.77 14.26 -20.61
CA ARG A 348 -6.00 14.63 -19.86
C ARG A 348 -6.27 13.63 -18.74
N ASN A 349 -5.28 13.45 -17.87
CA ASN A 349 -5.25 12.35 -16.91
C ASN A 349 -6.20 12.58 -15.70
N LEU A 350 -6.49 13.84 -15.37
CA LEU A 350 -7.43 14.26 -14.33
C LEU A 350 -8.79 14.56 -14.96
N THR A 351 -9.54 13.51 -15.30
CA THR A 351 -10.81 13.64 -16.03
C THR A 351 -11.93 12.79 -15.43
N ARG A 352 -13.16 13.29 -15.58
CA ARG A 352 -14.42 12.53 -15.38
C ARG A 352 -15.14 12.27 -16.72
N ASN A 353 -14.59 12.78 -17.82
CA ASN A 353 -15.19 12.64 -19.14
C ASN A 353 -14.83 11.28 -19.75
N ARG A 354 -15.84 10.47 -20.05
CA ARG A 354 -15.68 9.14 -20.67
C ARG A 354 -14.89 9.18 -21.99
N GLU A 355 -14.97 10.28 -22.74
CA GLU A 355 -14.25 10.41 -24.01
C GLU A 355 -12.74 10.62 -23.84
N ASP A 356 -12.31 11.07 -22.66
CA ASP A 356 -10.89 11.21 -22.32
C ASP A 356 -10.35 9.95 -21.60
N MET A 357 -11.22 9.00 -21.23
CA MET A 357 -10.87 7.76 -20.53
C MET A 357 -10.69 6.58 -21.49
N TRP A 358 -9.72 5.73 -21.19
CA TRP A 358 -9.60 4.43 -21.84
C TRP A 358 -10.29 3.35 -21.01
N LEU A 359 -11.23 2.64 -21.62
CA LEU A 359 -12.04 1.61 -20.99
C LEU A 359 -12.01 0.35 -21.82
N SER A 360 -11.89 -0.77 -21.14
CA SER A 360 -11.92 -2.08 -21.75
C SER A 360 -12.91 -3.01 -21.04
N SER A 361 -13.47 -3.95 -21.80
CA SER A 361 -14.27 -5.04 -21.25
C SER A 361 -13.42 -5.89 -20.32
N TYR A 362 -13.97 -6.20 -19.15
CA TYR A 362 -13.29 -7.00 -18.14
C TYR A 362 -14.21 -8.12 -17.63
N SER A 363 -13.61 -9.28 -17.37
CA SER A 363 -14.22 -10.36 -16.62
C SER A 363 -13.15 -11.08 -15.80
N ARG A 364 -13.46 -11.43 -14.56
CA ARG A 364 -12.56 -12.15 -13.65
C ARG A 364 -12.03 -13.48 -14.21
N ASN A 365 -12.76 -14.07 -15.17
CA ASN A 365 -12.38 -15.34 -15.81
C ASN A 365 -11.68 -15.15 -17.18
N SER A 366 -11.44 -13.91 -17.62
CA SER A 366 -10.79 -13.60 -18.89
C SER A 366 -9.29 -13.35 -18.71
N PRO A 367 -8.46 -13.49 -19.76
CA PRO A 367 -7.04 -13.12 -19.69
C PRO A 367 -6.87 -11.65 -19.28
N PRO A 368 -5.77 -11.31 -18.57
CA PRO A 368 -5.51 -9.92 -18.16
C PRO A 368 -5.54 -8.94 -19.32
N VAL A 369 -6.07 -7.74 -19.03
CA VAL A 369 -6.09 -6.65 -20.00
C VAL A 369 -4.70 -6.05 -20.07
N ARG A 370 -4.05 -6.06 -21.24
CA ARG A 370 -2.66 -5.61 -21.38
C ARG A 370 -2.58 -4.26 -22.05
N VAL A 371 -1.65 -3.43 -21.59
CA VAL A 371 -1.24 -2.19 -22.26
C VAL A 371 0.26 -2.27 -22.51
N THR A 372 0.68 -2.00 -23.75
CA THR A 372 2.09 -1.97 -24.13
C THR A 372 2.40 -0.66 -24.84
N VAL A 373 3.36 0.08 -24.30
CA VAL A 373 3.92 1.29 -24.91
C VAL A 373 5.32 0.97 -25.42
N THR A 374 5.57 1.23 -26.69
CA THR A 374 6.87 0.99 -27.35
C THR A 374 7.41 2.30 -27.87
N PHE A 375 8.60 2.68 -27.43
CA PHE A 375 9.28 3.90 -27.85
C PHE A 375 10.07 3.66 -29.15
N ALA A 376 10.06 4.65 -30.05
CA ALA A 376 10.78 4.60 -31.32
C ALA A 376 12.30 4.47 -31.11
N GLU A 377 12.83 5.12 -30.08
CA GLU A 377 14.18 4.95 -29.53
C GLU A 377 14.11 4.73 -28.01
N PRO A 378 15.06 3.99 -27.39
CA PRO A 378 15.08 3.85 -25.93
C PRO A 378 15.21 5.22 -25.25
N ILE A 379 14.36 5.49 -24.26
CA ILE A 379 14.37 6.73 -23.49
C ILE A 379 14.99 6.50 -22.10
N ILE A 380 15.55 7.54 -21.50
CA ILE A 380 15.93 7.51 -20.09
C ILE A 380 14.69 7.91 -19.28
N ALA A 381 14.18 6.99 -18.47
CA ALA A 381 13.02 7.22 -17.62
C ALA A 381 13.40 7.06 -16.14
N SER A 382 12.88 7.95 -15.30
CA SER A 382 12.94 7.86 -13.84
C SER A 382 11.66 7.30 -13.22
N GLY A 383 10.57 7.16 -13.99
CA GLY A 383 9.31 6.62 -13.49
C GLY A 383 8.16 6.63 -14.49
N VAL A 384 7.04 6.06 -14.07
CA VAL A 384 5.77 6.05 -14.82
C VAL A 384 4.64 6.44 -13.89
N LEU A 385 3.83 7.41 -14.28
CA LEU A 385 2.61 7.78 -13.59
C LEU A 385 1.41 7.10 -14.26
N ILE A 386 0.62 6.39 -13.46
CA ILE A 386 -0.60 5.72 -13.89
C ILE A 386 -1.78 6.43 -13.23
N SER A 387 -2.68 6.98 -14.04
CA SER A 387 -3.87 7.69 -13.56
C SER A 387 -5.12 6.83 -13.72
N ILE A 388 -5.94 6.86 -12.69
CA ILE A 388 -7.13 6.03 -12.46
C ILE A 388 -8.26 6.92 -11.96
N SER A 389 -9.52 6.55 -12.23
CA SER A 389 -10.67 7.31 -11.75
C SER A 389 -11.29 6.65 -10.51
N ILE A 390 -11.55 7.43 -9.47
CA ILE A 390 -12.27 7.02 -8.25
C ILE A 390 -13.81 7.03 -8.49
N ALA A 391 -14.29 7.53 -9.63
CA ALA A 391 -15.71 7.84 -9.85
C ALA A 391 -16.60 6.65 -10.28
N TRP A 392 -16.13 5.41 -10.27
CA TRP A 392 -16.90 4.26 -10.78
C TRP A 392 -17.97 3.73 -9.82
N SER A 393 -18.05 4.22 -8.57
CA SER A 393 -19.01 3.73 -7.56
C SER A 393 -20.43 4.35 -7.65
N LEU A 394 -20.67 5.41 -8.46
CA LEU A 394 -21.90 6.21 -8.31
C LEU A 394 -22.88 6.34 -9.50
N GLU A 395 -22.66 5.72 -10.66
CA GLU A 395 -23.60 5.89 -11.80
C GLU A 395 -24.03 4.63 -12.56
N LEU A 396 -23.90 3.43 -11.99
CA LEU A 396 -24.44 2.19 -12.60
C LEU A 396 -25.31 1.32 -11.69
N LEU A 397 -26.03 1.93 -10.74
CA LEU A 397 -27.22 1.34 -10.11
C LEU A 397 -28.42 2.27 -10.17
#